data_AF-A0A7Y0X4S3-F1
#
_entry.id   AF-A0A7Y0X4S3-F1
#
_cell.length_a   1.000
_cell.length_b   1.000
_cell.length_c   1.000
_cell.angle_alpha   90.00
_cell.angle_beta   90.00
_cell.angle_gamma   90.00
#
_symmetry.space_group_name_H-M   'P 1'
#
loop_
_entity.id
_entity.type
_entity.pdbx_description
1 polymer ?
#
loop_
_entity_poly.entity_id
_entity_poly.type
_entity_poly.pdbx_seq_one_letter_code
_entity_poly.pdbx_strand_id
1 'polypeptide(L)'
;VEAILKGALKGLGIANLPVQNMTQELESGTLVRVLPQWHTVPMPIYLVYRPGANRPRRVQAMIDHIMSLRSQFEFGPRHGLCCG
;
A
#
# COMPACT_ATOMS: atom_id res chain seq x y z
N VAL A 1 7.84 -5.78 6.66
CA VAL A 1 6.78 -4.86 7.16
C VAL A 1 6.45 -5.16 8.62
N GLU A 2 6.10 -6.40 8.96
CA GLU A 2 5.67 -6.79 10.30
C GLU A 2 6.68 -6.46 11.42
N ALA A 3 7.98 -6.65 11.18
CA ALA A 3 9.03 -6.31 12.15
C ALA A 3 9.09 -4.81 12.47
N ILE A 4 8.92 -3.95 11.45
CA ILE A 4 8.94 -2.49 11.62
C ILE A 4 7.69 -2.03 12.37
N LEU A 5 6.53 -2.59 12.04
CA LEU A 5 5.27 -2.30 12.75
C LEU A 5 5.37 -2.69 14.23
N LYS A 6 5.85 -3.90 14.53
CA LYS A 6 6.08 -4.35 15.91
C LYS A 6 7.06 -3.45 16.65
N GLY A 7 8.09 -2.93 15.97
CA GLY A 7 9.02 -1.97 16.55
C GLY A 7 8.34 -0.64 16.94
N ALA A 8 7.52 -0.09 16.03
CA ALA A 8 6.75 1.12 16.30
C ALA A 8 5.76 0.92 17.47
N LEU A 9 5.06 -0.22 17.50
CA LEU A 9 4.14 -0.58 18.60
C LEU A 9 4.84 -0.75 19.95
N LYS A 10 6.12 -1.15 19.96
CA LYS A 10 6.95 -1.24 21.17
C LYS A 10 7.62 0.09 21.56
N GLY A 11 7.33 1.18 20.84
CA GLY A 11 7.93 2.48 21.13
C GLY A 11 9.39 2.61 20.72
N LEU A 12 9.89 1.79 19.79
CA LEU A 12 11.28 1.87 19.31
C LEU A 12 11.54 3.09 18.40
N GLY A 13 10.49 3.81 17.98
CA GLY A 13 10.62 5.03 17.19
C GLY A 13 9.45 5.27 16.22
N ILE A 14 9.72 6.05 15.18
CA ILE A 14 8.77 6.42 14.12
C ILE A 14 8.99 5.51 12.90
N ALA A 15 7.91 5.06 12.27
CA ALA A 15 7.96 4.22 11.08
C ALA A 15 7.16 4.81 9.92
N ASN A 16 7.69 4.70 8.71
CA ASN A 16 6.97 5.02 7.47
C ASN A 16 6.55 3.71 6.81
N LEU A 17 5.26 3.37 6.90
CA LEU A 17 4.68 2.15 6.34
C LEU A 17 3.38 2.49 5.59
N PRO A 18 2.96 1.64 4.63
CA PRO A 18 1.66 1.81 3.98
C PRO A 18 0.52 1.80 4.99
N VAL A 19 -0.39 2.77 4.88
CA VAL A 19 -1.52 2.98 5.81
C VAL A 19 -2.36 1.72 6.00
N GLN A 20 -2.55 0.92 4.94
CA GLN A 20 -3.33 -0.33 5.00
C GLN A 20 -2.85 -1.29 6.10
N ASN A 21 -1.55 -1.31 6.37
CA ASN A 21 -0.95 -2.20 7.36
C ASN A 21 -1.11 -1.71 8.81
N MET A 22 -1.62 -0.49 9.01
CA MET A 22 -1.70 0.18 10.31
C MET A 22 -3.10 0.73 10.61
N THR A 23 -4.10 0.40 9.78
CA THR A 23 -5.46 0.96 9.88
C THR A 23 -6.05 0.69 11.26
N GLN A 24 -5.93 -0.55 11.75
CA GLN A 24 -6.47 -0.96 13.04
C GLN A 24 -5.78 -0.23 14.21
N GLU A 25 -4.46 -0.07 14.13
CA GLU A 25 -3.64 0.55 15.16
C GLU A 25 -3.80 2.07 15.20
N LEU A 26 -4.09 2.70 14.06
CA LEU A 26 -4.45 4.11 13.95
C LEU A 26 -5.86 4.37 14.50
N GLU A 27 -6.82 3.50 14.19
CA GLU A 27 -8.19 3.58 14.73
C GLU A 27 -8.23 3.36 16.26
N SER A 28 -7.40 2.45 16.77
CA SER A 28 -7.30 2.19 18.21
C SER A 28 -6.51 3.26 18.98
N GLY A 29 -5.84 4.18 18.28
CA GLY A 29 -4.96 5.19 18.88
C GLY A 29 -3.64 4.66 19.42
N THR A 30 -3.30 3.39 19.14
CA THR A 30 -2.02 2.79 19.56
C THR A 30 -0.86 3.34 18.72
N LEU A 31 -1.13 3.69 17.46
CA LEU A 31 -0.24 4.48 16.62
C LEU A 31 -0.88 5.84 16.34
N VAL A 32 -0.04 6.87 16.25
CA VAL A 32 -0.48 8.24 15.98
C VAL A 32 0.34 8.81 14.81
N ARG A 33 -0.32 9.58 13.94
CA ARG A 33 0.35 10.30 12.86
C ARG A 33 1.13 11.49 13.43
N VAL A 34 2.45 11.46 13.27
CA VAL A 34 3.37 12.47 13.82
C VAL A 34 3.69 13.62 12.85
N LEU A 35 3.55 13.41 11.54
CA LEU A 35 3.83 14.42 10.50
C LEU A 35 2.61 14.59 9.58
N PRO A 36 1.60 15.39 9.98
CA PRO A 36 0.36 15.55 9.23
C PRO A 36 0.52 16.29 7.89
N GLN A 37 1.56 17.11 7.75
CA GLN A 37 1.82 17.88 6.53
C GLN A 37 2.73 17.16 5.53
N TRP A 38 3.36 16.06 5.95
CA TRP A 38 4.28 15.32 5.11
C TRP A 38 3.59 14.14 4.45
N HIS A 39 3.85 13.97 3.16
CA HIS A 39 3.27 12.94 2.31
C HIS A 39 4.36 12.20 1.55
N THR A 40 4.38 10.88 1.67
CA THR A 40 5.26 10.04 0.87
C THR A 40 4.82 10.10 -0.58
N VAL A 41 5.78 10.17 -1.51
CA VAL A 41 5.50 10.11 -2.95
C VAL A 41 4.73 8.81 -3.24
N PRO A 42 3.58 8.87 -3.95
CA PRO A 42 2.84 7.67 -4.33
C PRO A 42 3.74 6.67 -5.06
N MET A 43 3.80 5.44 -4.57
CA MET A 43 4.62 4.39 -5.17
C MET A 43 3.75 3.53 -6.09
N PRO A 44 3.94 3.61 -7.42
CA PRO A 44 3.17 2.80 -8.35
C PRO A 44 3.54 1.32 -8.24
N ILE A 45 2.54 0.46 -8.33
CA ILE A 45 2.71 -1.00 -8.44
C ILE A 45 2.69 -1.37 -9.92
N TYR A 46 3.67 -2.17 -10.32
CA TYR A 46 3.81 -2.61 -11.71
C TYR A 46 3.49 -4.09 -11.86
N LEU A 47 2.66 -4.43 -12.86
CA LEU A 47 2.46 -5.80 -13.31
C LEU A 47 3.42 -6.08 -14.47
N VAL A 48 4.56 -6.73 -14.17
CA VAL A 48 5.64 -6.95 -15.13
C VAL A 48 5.53 -8.34 -15.75
N TYR A 49 5.61 -8.42 -17.08
CA TYR A 49 5.66 -9.66 -17.84
C TYR A 49 6.52 -9.47 -19.10
N ARG A 50 6.98 -10.58 -19.68
CA ARG A 50 7.82 -10.54 -20.89
C ARG A 50 7.02 -10.04 -22.11
N PRO A 51 7.52 -9.04 -22.85
CA PRO A 51 6.92 -8.63 -24.12
C PRO A 51 7.16 -9.69 -25.20
N GLY A 52 6.13 -10.06 -25.96
CA GLY A 52 6.23 -11.04 -27.06
C GLY A 52 4.88 -11.67 -27.45
N ALA A 53 4.78 -12.06 -28.72
CA ALA A 53 3.52 -12.43 -29.40
C ALA A 53 2.81 -13.68 -28.84
N ASN A 54 3.53 -14.58 -28.15
CA ASN A 54 2.93 -15.79 -27.61
C ASN A 54 2.56 -15.59 -26.14
N ARG A 55 1.62 -14.66 -25.86
CA ARG A 55 1.03 -14.51 -24.52
C ARG A 55 0.02 -15.64 -24.34
N PRO A 56 0.31 -16.68 -23.53
CA PRO A 56 -0.61 -17.79 -23.37
C PRO A 56 -1.93 -17.30 -22.80
N ARG A 57 -3.07 -17.85 -23.22
CA ARG A 57 -4.41 -17.43 -22.75
C ARG A 57 -4.53 -17.37 -21.23
N ARG A 58 -3.85 -18.29 -20.51
CA ARG A 58 -3.76 -18.27 -19.04
C ARG A 58 -3.14 -16.99 -18.45
N VAL A 59 -2.14 -16.41 -19.12
CA VAL A 59 -1.49 -15.17 -18.69
C VAL A 59 -2.37 -13.96 -19.01
N GLN A 60 -3.12 -13.99 -20.13
CA GLN A 60 -4.16 -12.99 -20.40
C GLN A 60 -5.21 -12.99 -19.29
N ALA A 61 -5.83 -14.15 -19.03
CA ALA A 61 -6.84 -14.29 -17.99
C ALA A 61 -6.35 -13.85 -16.59
N MET A 62 -5.10 -14.17 -16.22
CA MET A 62 -4.51 -13.72 -14.96
C MET A 62 -4.39 -12.20 -14.91
N ILE A 63 -3.91 -11.58 -15.98
CA ILE A 63 -3.77 -10.12 -16.05
C ILE A 63 -5.15 -9.46 -16.00
N ASP A 64 -6.14 -9.98 -16.72
CA ASP A 64 -7.51 -9.44 -16.71
C ASP A 64 -8.12 -9.56 -15.31
N HIS A 65 -7.89 -10.69 -14.64
CA HIS A 65 -8.30 -10.89 -13.25
C HIS A 65 -7.62 -9.90 -12.30
N ILE A 66 -6.30 -9.74 -12.36
CA ILE A 66 -5.57 -8.75 -11.54
C ILE A 66 -6.04 -7.33 -11.84
N MET A 67 -6.30 -6.99 -13.11
CA MET A 67 -6.80 -5.68 -13.49
C MET A 67 -8.21 -5.43 -12.97
N SER A 68 -9.05 -6.46 -12.82
CA SER A 68 -10.36 -6.33 -12.16
C SER A 68 -10.24 -5.96 -10.68
N LEU A 69 -9.13 -6.36 -10.03
CA LEU A 69 -8.81 -6.02 -8.64
C LEU A 69 -8.09 -4.67 -8.49
N ARG A 70 -7.89 -3.90 -9.58
CA ARG A 70 -7.14 -2.63 -9.55
C ARG A 70 -7.62 -1.70 -8.45
N SER A 71 -8.94 -1.60 -8.23
CA SER A 71 -9.52 -0.74 -7.18
C SER A 71 -9.09 -1.11 -5.76
N GLN A 72 -8.62 -2.34 -5.50
CA GLN A 72 -8.06 -2.76 -4.22
C GLN A 72 -6.60 -2.29 -4.07
N PHE A 73 -5.88 -2.20 -5.18
CA PHE A 73 -4.47 -1.79 -5.25
C PHE A 73 -4.29 -0.31 -5.62
N GLU A 74 -5.38 0.47 -5.68
CA GLU A 74 -5.28 1.92 -5.71
C GLU A 74 -4.87 2.41 -4.31
N PHE A 75 -3.56 2.45 -4.09
CA PHE A 75 -2.90 3.16 -2.99
C PHE A 75 -2.96 4.67 -3.27
N GLY A 76 -4.17 5.22 -3.29
CA GLY A 76 -4.52 6.62 -3.47
C GLY A 76 -5.42 7.13 -2.33
N PRO A 77 -5.83 8.41 -2.32
CA PRO A 77 -6.11 9.23 -1.12
C PRO A 77 -7.40 8.90 -0.34
N ARG A 78 -7.82 7.63 -0.29
CA ARG A 78 -9.04 7.18 0.40
C ARG A 78 -9.06 7.43 1.91
N HIS A 79 -7.94 7.82 2.52
CA HIS A 79 -7.88 8.07 3.97
C HIS A 79 -7.89 9.54 4.37
N GLY A 80 -7.98 10.53 3.47
CA GLY A 80 -7.89 11.95 3.85
C GLY A 80 -6.55 12.34 4.49
N LEU A 81 -5.61 11.40 4.59
CA LEU A 81 -4.27 11.59 5.16
C LEU A 81 -3.32 12.27 4.17
N CYS A 82 -3.74 12.52 2.93
CA CYS A 82 -2.86 13.08 1.89
C CYS A 82 -3.20 14.51 1.44
N CYS A 83 -4.16 15.19 2.07
CA CYS A 83 -4.59 16.52 1.65
C CYS A 83 -4.75 17.43 2.86
N GLY A 84 -3.69 18.19 3.14
CA GLY A 84 -3.78 19.56 3.62
C GLY A 84 -3.36 20.47 2.47
#